data_AF-A0A428TT77-F1
#
_entry.id   AF-A0A428TT77-F1
#
_cell.length_a   1.000
_cell.length_b   1.000
_cell.length_c   1.000
_cell.angle_alpha   90.00
_cell.angle_beta   90.00
_cell.angle_gamma   90.00
#
_symmetry.space_group_name_H-M   'P 1'
#
loop_
_entity.id
_entity.type
_entity.pdbx_description
1 polymer ?
#
loop_
_entity_poly.entity_id
_entity_poly.type
_entity_poly.pdbx_seq_one_letter_code
_entity_poly.pdbx_strand_id
1 'polypeptide(L)'
;MCYTIQFVVDCTECSYRQRLGAPIRQICVVAAQGKPCRMHQNYESRDQHVCGSCLQEQKEREEKARKEAERKIIEEEAAAVAAAKKKNDEIQVQNIMRQLARLRQ
;
A
#
# COMPACT_ATOMS: atom_id res chain seq x y z
N MET A 1 40.04 18.95 15.23
CA MET A 1 38.66 19.47 15.11
C MET A 1 37.76 18.34 14.65
N CYS A 2 36.67 18.06 15.36
CA CYS A 2 35.66 17.09 14.92
C CYS A 2 34.48 17.87 14.33
N TYR A 3 33.96 17.43 13.18
CA TYR A 3 32.85 18.09 12.48
C TYR A 3 31.65 17.15 12.39
N THR A 4 30.46 17.72 12.49
CA THR A 4 29.20 17.00 12.24
C THR A 4 28.90 17.03 10.75
N ILE A 5 28.86 15.87 10.11
CA ILE A 5 28.40 15.75 8.73
C ILE A 5 26.89 15.55 8.73
N GLN A 6 26.15 16.45 8.07
CA GLN A 6 24.73 16.23 7.79
C GLN A 6 24.61 15.51 6.45
N PHE A 7 23.95 14.35 6.45
CA PHE A 7 23.64 13.63 5.21
C PHE A 7 22.40 14.24 4.57
N VAL A 8 22.55 14.56 3.28
CA VAL A 8 21.51 15.09 2.42
C VAL A 8 21.23 14.03 1.36
N VAL A 9 20.00 13.58 1.28
CA VAL A 9 19.54 12.56 0.32
C VAL A 9 18.37 13.10 -0.47
N ASP A 10 18.31 12.79 -1.76
CA ASP A 10 17.22 13.21 -2.62
C ASP A 10 16.19 12.08 -2.72
N CYS A 11 14.91 12.41 -2.56
CA CYS A 11 13.82 11.47 -2.71
C CYS A 11 13.77 10.94 -4.14
N THR A 12 13.64 9.64 -4.30
CA THR A 12 13.62 8.98 -5.61
C THR A 12 12.31 9.19 -6.38
N GLU A 13 11.21 9.41 -5.66
CA GLU A 13 9.88 9.64 -6.25
C GLU A 13 9.67 11.10 -6.68
N CYS A 14 10.09 12.05 -5.86
CA CYS A 14 9.78 13.47 -6.08
C CYS A 14 11.01 14.39 -6.12
N SER A 15 12.22 13.83 -6.05
CA SER A 15 13.49 14.59 -5.99
C SER A 15 13.60 15.55 -4.80
N TYR A 16 12.67 15.49 -3.84
CA TYR A 16 12.70 16.33 -2.66
C TYR A 16 13.91 15.99 -1.79
N ARG A 17 14.72 17.02 -1.51
CA ARG A 17 15.94 16.91 -0.76
C ARG A 17 15.67 16.87 0.74
N GLN A 18 16.06 15.79 1.39
CA GLN A 18 15.86 15.56 2.82
C GLN A 18 17.17 15.54 3.58
N ARG A 19 17.15 16.17 4.77
CA ARG A 19 18.22 16.03 5.76
C ARG A 19 17.84 14.88 6.69
N LEU A 20 18.64 13.83 6.73
CA LEU A 20 18.41 12.75 7.68
C LEU A 20 18.78 13.24 9.08
N GLY A 21 17.79 13.26 9.99
CA GLY A 21 17.84 13.95 11.28
C GLY A 21 18.71 13.32 12.37
N ALA A 22 19.57 12.36 12.04
CA ALA A 22 20.50 11.77 13.00
C ALA A 22 21.94 12.02 12.55
N PRO A 23 22.81 12.63 13.39
CA PRO A 23 24.23 12.70 13.11
C PRO A 23 24.81 11.28 13.19
N ILE A 24 24.97 10.62 12.04
CA ILE A 24 25.65 9.32 12.00
C ILE A 24 27.15 9.60 11.95
N ARG A 25 27.78 9.43 13.13
CA ARG A 25 29.23 9.42 13.42
C ARG A 25 29.93 10.79 13.43
N GLN A 26 30.46 11.15 14.60
CA GLN A 26 31.51 12.16 14.72
C GLN A 26 32.79 11.62 14.07
N ILE A 27 33.27 12.28 13.02
CA ILE A 27 34.57 11.97 12.44
C ILE A 27 35.57 12.94 13.05
N CYS A 28 36.43 12.42 13.92
CA CYS A 28 37.58 13.18 14.36
C CYS A 28 38.69 13.01 13.32
N VAL A 29 38.93 14.07 12.55
CA VAL A 29 40.05 14.15 11.60
C VAL A 29 41.32 14.25 12.44
N VAL A 30 41.93 13.11 12.78
CA VAL A 30 43.35 13.09 13.13
C VAL A 30 44.07 13.52 11.86
N ALA A 31 44.76 14.64 11.93
CA ALA A 31 45.38 15.34 10.81
C ALA A 31 46.46 14.49 10.12
N ALA A 32 46.05 13.52 9.29
CA ALA A 32 46.92 12.87 8.33
C ALA A 32 46.78 13.58 6.98
N GLN A 33 47.46 14.72 6.88
CA GLN A 33 47.99 15.29 5.63
C GLN A 33 46.98 15.47 4.47
N GLY A 34 46.28 16.60 4.47
CA GLY A 34 46.07 17.42 3.26
C GLY A 34 45.27 16.84 2.08
N LYS A 35 44.63 15.67 2.19
CA LYS A 35 43.78 15.11 1.12
C LYS A 35 42.31 15.26 1.51
N PRO A 36 41.43 15.74 0.60
CA PRO A 36 39.99 15.73 0.86
C PRO A 36 39.57 14.28 1.08
N CYS A 37 39.02 13.99 2.25
CA CYS A 37 38.45 12.69 2.59
C CYS A 37 37.27 12.46 1.63
N ARG A 38 37.54 11.83 0.48
CA ARG A 38 36.51 11.30 -0.41
C ARG A 38 35.90 10.11 0.31
N MET A 39 34.92 10.37 1.16
CA MET A 39 33.93 9.37 1.55
C MET A 39 33.27 8.90 0.25
N HIS A 40 33.76 7.80 -0.31
CA HIS A 40 33.00 7.07 -1.32
C HIS A 40 31.72 6.60 -0.62
N GLN A 41 30.61 7.23 -0.99
CA GLN A 41 29.26 6.81 -0.61
C GLN A 41 28.99 5.46 -1.28
N ASN A 42 29.43 4.37 -0.64
CA ASN A 42 28.90 3.04 -0.93
C ASN A 42 27.47 2.97 -0.37
N TYR A 43 26.51 3.59 -1.06
CA TYR A 43 25.10 3.19 -1.00
C TYR A 43 24.81 2.22 -2.14
N GLU A 44 25.66 1.20 -2.28
CA GLU A 44 25.29 -0.05 -2.96
C GLU A 44 24.45 -0.87 -1.99
N SER A 45 23.15 -0.56 -1.88
CA SER A 45 22.10 -1.56 -1.60
C SER A 45 20.71 -0.91 -1.52
N ARG A 46 20.06 -0.91 -2.69
CA ARG A 46 18.68 -1.39 -2.89
C ARG A 46 17.48 -0.68 -2.27
N ASP A 47 17.66 0.35 -1.44
CA ASP A 47 16.54 1.18 -1.00
C ASP A 47 16.69 2.60 -1.56
N GLN A 48 16.05 2.80 -2.71
CA GLN A 48 15.69 4.13 -3.21
C GLN A 48 15.03 4.92 -2.06
N HIS A 49 15.66 6.01 -1.59
CA HIS A 49 15.11 6.76 -0.46
C HIS A 49 13.80 7.42 -0.91
N VAL A 50 12.68 7.05 -0.29
CA VAL A 50 11.37 7.65 -0.52
C VAL A 50 11.05 8.54 0.68
N CYS A 51 10.68 9.80 0.41
CA CYS A 51 10.31 10.72 1.45
C CYS A 51 9.03 10.28 2.17
N GLY A 52 8.87 10.68 3.42
CA GLY A 52 7.68 10.33 4.22
C GLY A 52 6.36 10.69 3.54
N SER A 53 6.30 11.80 2.79
CA SER A 53 5.09 12.20 2.05
C SER A 53 4.76 11.23 0.91
N CYS A 54 5.71 10.90 0.04
CA CYS A 54 5.50 9.94 -1.04
C CYS A 54 5.17 8.53 -0.50
N LEU A 55 5.81 8.14 0.61
CA LEU A 55 5.51 6.88 1.28
C LEU A 55 4.07 6.85 1.83
N GLN A 56 3.59 7.98 2.37
CA GLN A 56 2.22 8.09 2.85
C GLN A 56 1.21 8.05 1.70
N GLU A 57 1.46 8.78 0.61
CA GLU A 57 0.61 8.74 -0.58
C GLU A 57 0.49 7.34 -1.18
N GLN A 58 1.59 6.57 -1.22
CA GLN A 58 1.56 5.18 -1.67
C GLN A 58 0.66 4.33 -0.77
N LYS A 59 0.79 4.44 0.56
CA LYS A 59 -0.06 3.73 1.52
C LYS A 59 -1.54 4.10 1.37
N GLU A 60 -1.86 5.37 1.17
CA GLU A 60 -3.24 5.82 0.97
C GLU A 60 -3.85 5.25 -0.32
N ARG A 61 -3.07 5.16 -1.41
CA ARG A 61 -3.51 4.52 -2.66
C ARG A 61 -3.74 3.03 -2.50
N GLU A 62 -2.82 2.33 -1.84
CA GLU A 62 -2.96 0.90 -1.56
C GLU A 62 -4.17 0.60 -0.68
N GLU A 63 -4.38 1.38 0.38
CA GLU A 63 -5.53 1.23 1.25
C GLU A 63 -6.85 1.48 0.50
N LYS A 64 -6.89 2.52 -0.34
CA LYS A 64 -8.06 2.81 -1.18
C LYS A 64 -8.35 1.67 -2.16
N ALA A 65 -7.33 1.14 -2.83
CA ALA A 65 -7.48 0.01 -3.75
C ALA A 65 -7.98 -1.26 -3.03
N ARG A 66 -7.48 -1.53 -1.82
CA ARG A 66 -7.95 -2.67 -1.00
C ARG A 66 -9.42 -2.51 -0.62
N LYS A 67 -9.84 -1.33 -0.15
CA LYS A 67 -11.24 -1.06 0.21
C LYS A 67 -12.19 -1.16 -0.98
N GLU A 68 -11.75 -0.73 -2.16
CA GLU A 68 -12.55 -0.87 -3.38
C GLU A 68 -12.68 -2.34 -3.81
N ALA A 69 -11.59 -3.12 -3.74
CA ALA A 69 -11.63 -4.55 -4.03
C ALA A 69 -12.55 -5.31 -3.06
N GLU A 70 -12.50 -5.00 -1.77
CA GLU A 70 -13.37 -5.60 -0.76
C GLU A 70 -14.85 -5.27 -1.01
N ARG A 71 -15.17 -4.03 -1.39
CA ARG A 71 -16.55 -3.66 -1.78
C ARG A 71 -17.05 -4.44 -2.99
N LYS A 72 -16.22 -4.60 -4.02
CA LYS A 72 -16.60 -5.37 -5.22
C LYS A 72 -16.94 -6.81 -4.89
N ILE A 73 -16.16 -7.46 -4.03
CA ILE A 73 -16.43 -8.83 -3.58
C ILE A 73 -17.79 -8.92 -2.87
N ILE A 74 -18.08 -7.99 -1.96
CA ILE A 74 -19.37 -7.96 -1.23
C ILE A 74 -20.54 -7.74 -2.19
N GLU A 75 -20.39 -6.82 -3.16
CA GLU A 75 -21.42 -6.55 -4.17
C GLU A 75 -21.68 -7.77 -5.07
N GLU A 76 -20.62 -8.46 -5.49
CA GLU A 76 -20.69 -9.69 -6.28
C GLU A 76 -21.35 -10.83 -5.49
N GLU A 77 -20.97 -11.03 -4.23
CA GLU A 77 -21.58 -12.02 -3.35
C GLU A 77 -23.06 -11.72 -3.12
N ALA A 78 -23.41 -10.46 -2.85
CA ALA A 78 -24.81 -10.05 -2.68
C ALA A 78 -25.64 -10.29 -3.95
N ALA A 79 -25.08 -10.00 -5.14
CA ALA A 79 -25.75 -10.27 -6.41
C ALA A 79 -25.93 -11.77 -6.65
N ALA A 80 -24.95 -12.60 -6.31
CA ALA A 80 -25.04 -14.06 -6.40
C ALA A 80 -26.12 -14.62 -5.47
N VAL A 81 -26.20 -14.13 -4.23
CA VAL A 81 -27.23 -14.51 -3.25
C VAL A 81 -28.63 -14.10 -3.75
N ALA A 82 -28.78 -12.89 -4.28
CA ALA A 82 -30.04 -12.41 -4.83
C ALA A 82 -30.50 -13.26 -6.04
N ALA A 83 -29.57 -13.61 -6.93
CA ALA A 83 -29.86 -14.49 -8.06
C ALA A 83 -30.25 -15.91 -7.63
N ALA A 84 -29.59 -16.45 -6.60
CA ALA A 84 -29.95 -17.74 -6.02
C ALA A 84 -31.34 -17.71 -5.37
N LYS A 85 -31.65 -16.64 -4.62
CA LYS A 85 -32.97 -16.47 -3.99
C LYS A 85 -34.09 -16.41 -5.02
N LYS A 86 -33.90 -15.66 -6.12
CA LYS A 86 -34.89 -15.58 -7.21
C LYS A 86 -35.22 -16.95 -7.80
N LYS A 87 -34.20 -17.78 -8.06
CA LYS A 87 -34.40 -19.15 -8.55
C LYS A 87 -35.18 -20.01 -7.54
N ASN A 88 -34.89 -19.84 -6.26
CA ASN A 88 -35.55 -20.60 -5.20
C ASN A 88 -37.03 -20.20 -5.04
N ASP A 89 -37.31 -18.89 -5.10
CA ASP A 89 -38.67 -18.35 -5.05
C ASP A 89 -39.50 -18.84 -6.26
N GLU A 90 -38.92 -18.87 -7.46
CA GLU A 90 -39.56 -19.42 -8.67
C GLU A 90 -39.94 -20.91 -8.51
N ILE A 91 -39.04 -21.72 -7.94
CA ILE A 91 -39.30 -23.14 -7.65
C ILE A 91 -40.42 -23.29 -6.62
N GLN A 92 -40.41 -22.47 -5.56
CA GLN A 92 -41.43 -22.50 -4.52
C GLN A 92 -42.81 -22.16 -5.07
N VAL A 93 -42.91 -21.12 -5.92
CA VAL A 93 -44.17 -20.74 -6.59
C VAL A 93 -44.68 -21.88 -7.48
N GLN A 94 -43.82 -22.52 -8.26
CA GLN A 94 -44.21 -23.67 -9.08
C GLN A 94 -44.75 -24.83 -8.25
N ASN A 95 -44.13 -25.12 -7.10
CA ASN A 95 -44.61 -26.17 -6.20
C ASN A 95 -45.96 -25.84 -5.56
N ILE A 96 -46.17 -24.59 -5.15
CA ILE A 96 -47.47 -24.12 -4.62
C ILE A 96 -48.56 -24.27 -5.68
N MET A 97 -48.30 -23.83 -6.91
CA MET A 97 -49.25 -23.97 -8.02
C MET A 97 -49.60 -25.44 -8.32
N ARG A 98 -48.61 -26.34 -8.26
CA ARG A 98 -48.83 -27.79 -8.41
C ARG A 98 -49.69 -28.36 -7.28
N GLN A 99 -49.49 -27.93 -6.03
CA GLN A 99 -50.30 -28.38 -4.90
C GLN A 99 -51.75 -27.87 -5.01
N LEU A 100 -51.95 -26.60 -5.36
CA LEU A 100 -53.28 -26.02 -5.55
C LEU A 100 -54.07 -26.71 -6.68
N ALA A 101 -53.40 -27.09 -7.77
CA ALA A 101 -54.03 -27.82 -8.87
C ALA A 101 -54.55 -29.20 -8.44
N ARG A 102 -53.88 -29.87 -7.50
CA ARG A 102 -54.31 -31.18 -6.97
C ARG A 102 -55.50 -31.11 -6.04
N LEU A 103 -55.71 -29.98 -5.35
CA LEU A 103 -56.84 -29.78 -4.43
C LEU A 103 -58.16 -29.43 -5.13
N ARG A 104 -58.15 -29.17 -6.44
CA ARG A 104 -59.33 -28.84 -7.25
C ARG A 104 -59.92 -30.06 -8.01
N GLN A 105 -59.34 -31.25 -7.85
CA GLN A 105 -59.89 -32.53 -8.33
C GLN A 105 -60.57 -33.26 -7.18
#